data_AF-A0A950FM24-F1
#
_entry.id   AF-A0A950FM24-F1
#
_cell.length_a   1.000
_cell.length_b   1.000
_cell.length_c   1.000
_cell.angle_alpha   90.00
_cell.angle_beta   90.00
_cell.angle_gamma   90.00
#
_symmetry.space_group_name_H-M   'P 1'
#
loop_
_entity.id
_entity.type
_entity.pdbx_description
1 polymer ?
#
loop_
_entity_poly.entity_id
_entity_poly.type
_entity_poly.pdbx_seq_one_letter_code
_entity_poly.pdbx_strand_id
1 'polypeptide(L)'
;MRRSHPLVSRRRTARYCQNSATRSCTGLHASRATVTVSHSPLIFVGYGVVAPEYQWDDYAGANVRGKTVVILINDPGNEDAHPDPNFFKGKAMTNYGRWTYKFEEAARHGAAAAIIVHETGPAAYGWDAVRNSNSGTRSWLDAPDRNQGMLPVEGWITL
;
A
#
# COMPACT_ATOMS: atom_id res chain seq x y z
N MET A 1 43.49 -16.44 -8.70
CA MET A 1 42.32 -16.57 -7.78
C MET A 1 41.34 -15.45 -8.08
N ARG A 2 40.26 -15.71 -8.83
CA ARG A 2 39.19 -14.71 -9.06
C ARG A 2 38.17 -14.85 -7.93
N ARG A 3 37.96 -13.77 -7.16
CA ARG A 3 36.91 -13.70 -6.13
C ARG A 3 35.54 -13.71 -6.82
N SER A 4 34.79 -14.77 -6.61
CA SER A 4 33.38 -14.88 -6.97
C SER A 4 32.58 -13.85 -6.18
N HIS A 5 32.03 -12.86 -6.87
CA HIS A 5 31.00 -11.99 -6.33
C HIS A 5 29.67 -12.76 -6.37
N PRO A 6 28.85 -12.76 -5.31
CA PRO A 6 27.55 -13.43 -5.34
C PRO A 6 26.65 -12.72 -6.36
N LEU A 7 26.11 -13.49 -7.29
CA LEU A 7 25.07 -13.02 -8.21
C LEU A 7 23.82 -12.68 -7.41
N VAL A 8 23.57 -11.40 -7.17
CA VAL A 8 22.29 -10.92 -6.64
C VAL A 8 21.23 -11.17 -7.72
N SER A 9 20.43 -12.22 -7.54
CA SER A 9 19.30 -12.54 -8.41
C SER A 9 18.24 -11.46 -8.28
N ARG A 10 18.06 -10.66 -9.34
CA ARG A 10 16.99 -9.65 -9.40
C ARG A 10 15.68 -10.34 -9.75
N ARG A 11 14.80 -10.54 -8.76
CA ARG A 11 13.45 -11.09 -8.99
C ARG A 11 12.52 -9.99 -9.51
N ARG A 12 11.81 -10.28 -10.61
CA ARG A 12 10.91 -9.35 -11.30
C ARG A 12 9.49 -9.49 -10.76
N THR A 13 8.86 -8.39 -10.37
CA THR A 13 7.44 -8.33 -10.01
C THR A 13 6.66 -7.53 -11.03
N ALA A 14 5.53 -8.05 -11.51
CA ALA A 14 4.71 -7.37 -12.51
C ALA A 14 3.65 -6.48 -11.82
N ARG A 15 3.54 -5.23 -12.29
CA ARG A 15 2.49 -4.28 -11.93
C ARG A 15 1.67 -3.98 -13.19
N TYR A 16 0.35 -4.07 -13.08
CA TYR A 16 -0.56 -3.91 -14.20
C TYR A 16 -1.52 -2.76 -13.91
N CYS A 17 -1.38 -1.69 -14.69
CA CYS A 17 -2.37 -0.64 -14.84
C CYS A 17 -2.97 -0.84 -16.23
N GLN A 18 -4.24 -1.24 -16.33
CA GLN A 18 -4.90 -1.39 -17.63
C GLN A 18 -5.19 -0.01 -18.25
N ASN A 19 -4.93 0.11 -19.55
CA ASN A 19 -5.05 1.33 -20.35
C ASN A 19 -6.31 2.17 -20.07
N SER A 20 -6.11 3.50 -20.07
CA SER A 20 -7.02 4.67 -20.13
C SER A 20 -8.43 4.66 -19.50
N ALA A 21 -9.13 3.53 -19.37
CA ALA A 21 -10.46 3.42 -18.80
C ALA A 21 -10.51 2.73 -17.42
N THR A 22 -9.38 2.21 -16.92
CA THR A 22 -9.39 1.41 -15.68
C THR A 22 -9.05 2.26 -14.47
N ARG A 23 -9.99 2.31 -13.53
CA ARG A 23 -9.90 3.00 -12.23
C ARG A 23 -9.06 2.23 -11.21
N SER A 24 -8.07 1.44 -11.65
CA SER A 24 -7.29 0.56 -10.78
C SER A 24 -5.88 0.29 -11.31
N CYS A 25 -4.91 0.20 -10.40
CA CYS A 25 -3.53 -0.24 -10.64
C CYS A 25 -3.14 -1.26 -9.58
N THR A 26 -2.71 -2.46 -9.98
CA THR A 26 -2.39 -3.53 -9.04
C THR A 26 -0.97 -4.05 -9.27
N GLY A 27 -0.25 -4.26 -8.18
CA GLY A 27 1.08 -4.84 -8.11
C GLY A 27 1.14 -6.09 -7.30
N LEU A 28 2.00 -7.00 -7.72
CA LEU A 28 2.29 -8.22 -6.99
C LEU A 28 3.63 -8.07 -6.27
N HIS A 29 3.71 -8.53 -5.03
CA HIS A 29 4.99 -8.86 -4.41
C HIS A 29 5.02 -10.35 -4.14
N ALA A 30 5.73 -11.08 -4.98
CA ALA A 30 5.98 -12.46 -4.67
C ALA A 30 7.33 -12.90 -5.24
N SER A 31 8.00 -13.74 -4.46
CA SER A 31 9.06 -14.62 -4.94
C SER A 31 8.55 -15.73 -5.89
N ARG A 32 7.23 -15.81 -6.10
CA ARG A 32 6.51 -16.79 -6.93
C ARG A 32 5.99 -16.15 -8.22
N ALA A 33 5.98 -16.92 -9.30
CA ALA A 33 5.52 -16.48 -10.62
C ALA A 33 4.01 -16.16 -10.70
N THR A 34 3.22 -16.59 -9.71
CA THR A 34 1.76 -16.39 -9.65
C THR A 34 1.32 -16.19 -8.21
N VAL A 35 0.43 -15.23 -7.99
CA VAL A 35 -0.28 -14.98 -6.72
C VAL A 35 -1.76 -15.13 -6.98
N THR A 36 -2.46 -15.86 -6.11
CA THR A 36 -3.91 -16.06 -6.21
C THR A 36 -4.57 -15.56 -4.94
N VAL A 37 -5.50 -14.63 -5.09
CA VAL A 37 -6.36 -14.12 -4.01
C VAL A 37 -7.80 -14.44 -4.41
N SER A 38 -8.34 -15.53 -3.87
CA SER A 38 -9.69 -16.03 -4.22
C SER A 38 -10.66 -15.81 -3.06
N HIS A 39 -11.84 -15.26 -3.37
CA HIS A 39 -12.92 -15.01 -2.39
C HIS A 39 -12.47 -14.24 -1.14
N SER A 40 -11.50 -13.34 -1.30
CA SER A 40 -10.99 -12.52 -0.20
C SER A 40 -12.01 -11.44 0.17
N PRO A 41 -12.58 -11.46 1.40
CA PRO A 41 -13.49 -10.41 1.82
C PRO A 41 -12.79 -9.05 1.82
N LEU A 42 -13.53 -8.01 1.43
CA LEU A 42 -13.06 -6.63 1.49
C LEU A 42 -13.40 -6.04 2.86
N ILE A 43 -12.40 -5.54 3.57
CA ILE A 43 -12.57 -4.83 4.83
C ILE A 43 -12.09 -3.40 4.63
N PHE A 44 -12.99 -2.43 4.87
CA PHE A 44 -12.60 -1.03 4.92
C PHE A 44 -11.98 -0.72 6.27
N VAL A 45 -10.79 -0.12 6.28
CA VAL A 45 -10.01 0.16 7.49
C VAL A 45 -9.65 1.64 7.60
N GLY A 46 -10.55 2.54 7.18
CA GLY A 46 -10.32 3.97 7.28
C GLY A 46 -9.02 4.40 6.58
N TYR A 47 -8.09 4.99 7.33
CA TYR A 47 -6.78 5.42 6.81
C TYR A 47 -5.69 4.35 6.97
N GLY A 48 -6.01 3.19 7.55
CA GLY A 48 -5.06 2.10 7.77
C GLY A 48 -3.94 2.50 8.72
N VAL A 49 -4.24 3.29 9.74
CA VAL A 49 -3.29 3.90 10.67
C VAL A 49 -3.35 3.23 12.03
N VAL A 50 -2.18 2.91 12.57
CA VAL A 50 -1.96 2.62 13.99
C VAL A 50 -1.01 3.68 14.54
N ALA A 51 -1.55 4.63 15.30
CA ALA A 51 -0.83 5.76 15.87
C ALA A 51 -1.23 5.96 17.34
N PRO A 52 -0.60 5.23 18.27
CA PRO A 52 -0.92 5.30 19.71
C PRO A 52 -0.78 6.70 20.29
N GLU A 53 0.12 7.53 19.76
CA GLU A 53 0.32 8.93 20.17
C GLU A 53 -0.89 9.83 19.87
N TYR A 54 -1.74 9.44 18.92
CA TYR A 54 -3.02 10.09 18.62
C TYR A 54 -4.21 9.28 19.14
N GLN A 55 -3.97 8.23 19.94
CA GLN A 55 -5.01 7.29 20.41
C GLN A 55 -5.84 6.71 19.26
N TRP A 56 -5.20 6.45 18.11
CA TRP A 56 -5.86 6.02 16.88
C TRP A 56 -5.38 4.64 16.43
N ASP A 57 -6.32 3.74 16.14
CA ASP A 57 -6.06 2.40 15.59
C ASP A 57 -7.21 1.98 14.68
N ASP A 58 -7.01 2.10 13.37
CA ASP A 58 -7.98 1.70 12.34
C ASP A 58 -8.16 0.18 12.22
N TYR A 59 -7.24 -0.60 12.80
CA TYR A 59 -7.29 -2.06 12.81
C TYR A 59 -7.88 -2.62 14.10
N ALA A 60 -8.14 -1.79 15.10
CA ALA A 60 -8.70 -2.20 16.38
C ALA A 60 -10.03 -2.94 16.17
N GLY A 61 -10.09 -4.20 16.62
CA GLY A 61 -11.27 -5.05 16.48
C GLY A 61 -11.52 -5.60 15.06
N ALA A 62 -10.72 -5.23 14.06
CA ALA A 62 -10.87 -5.70 12.69
C ALA A 62 -10.02 -6.96 12.43
N ASN A 63 -10.67 -8.09 12.11
CA ASN A 63 -9.95 -9.28 11.65
C ASN A 63 -9.63 -9.18 10.16
N VAL A 64 -8.45 -8.66 9.82
CA VAL A 64 -8.01 -8.48 8.42
C VAL A 64 -7.10 -9.59 7.89
N ARG A 65 -6.71 -10.55 8.74
CA ARG A 65 -5.76 -11.60 8.37
C ARG A 65 -6.29 -12.44 7.20
N GLY A 66 -5.51 -12.53 6.13
CA GLY A 66 -5.86 -13.25 4.91
C GLY A 66 -6.95 -12.59 4.07
N LYS A 67 -7.37 -11.37 4.40
CA LYS A 67 -8.41 -10.61 3.69
C LYS A 67 -7.80 -9.49 2.86
N THR A 68 -8.63 -8.81 2.07
CA THR A 68 -8.22 -7.64 1.31
C THR A 68 -8.67 -6.40 2.07
N VAL A 69 -7.75 -5.51 2.40
CA VAL A 69 -8.09 -4.23 3.05
C VAL A 69 -8.25 -3.11 2.02
N VAL A 70 -9.19 -2.21 2.27
CA VAL A 70 -9.41 -0.99 1.49
C VAL A 70 -9.12 0.21 2.38
N ILE A 71 -8.26 1.11 1.90
CA ILE A 71 -7.59 2.14 2.72
C ILE A 71 -7.68 3.50 2.02
N LEU A 72 -8.01 4.57 2.75
CA LEU A 72 -7.95 5.94 2.25
C LEU A 72 -6.50 6.45 2.20
N ILE A 73 -6.17 7.25 1.18
CA ILE A 73 -4.86 7.92 1.09
C ILE A 73 -4.79 9.12 2.05
N ASN A 74 -3.57 9.48 2.47
CA ASN A 74 -3.25 10.56 3.41
C ASN A 74 -3.64 10.29 4.88
N ASP A 75 -3.45 11.27 5.76
CA ASP A 75 -3.70 11.21 7.20
C ASP A 75 -5.17 11.52 7.54
N PRO A 76 -5.70 10.97 8.66
CA PRO A 76 -7.02 11.34 9.17
C PRO A 76 -7.18 12.87 9.34
N GLY A 77 -8.29 13.42 8.86
CA GLY A 77 -8.62 14.84 8.98
C GLY A 77 -7.88 15.76 8.01
N ASN A 78 -7.02 15.23 7.13
CA ASN A 78 -6.33 16.06 6.14
C ASN A 78 -7.31 16.74 5.18
N GLU A 79 -8.39 16.05 4.82
CA GLU A 79 -9.43 16.53 3.92
C GLU A 79 -10.32 17.64 4.52
N ASP A 80 -10.29 17.83 5.84
CA ASP A 80 -11.15 18.80 6.53
C ASP A 80 -10.92 20.23 6.05
N ALA A 81 -11.98 21.04 6.05
CA ALA A 81 -11.89 22.46 5.69
C ALA A 81 -10.98 23.24 6.66
N HIS A 82 -10.99 22.86 7.93
CA HIS A 82 -10.21 23.47 9.01
C HIS A 82 -9.57 22.38 9.88
N PRO A 83 -8.49 21.74 9.40
CA PRO A 83 -7.89 20.62 10.11
C PRO A 83 -7.13 21.10 11.35
N ASP A 84 -7.22 20.34 12.44
CA ASP A 84 -6.51 20.63 13.68
C ASP A 84 -5.00 20.39 13.51
N PRO A 85 -4.14 21.41 13.67
CA PRO A 85 -2.70 21.23 13.60
C PRO A 85 -2.13 20.26 14.64
N ASN A 86 -2.85 19.98 15.73
CA ASN A 86 -2.45 19.03 16.77
C ASN A 86 -2.90 17.59 16.49
N PHE A 87 -3.77 17.39 15.50
CA PHE A 87 -4.24 16.07 15.07
C PHE A 87 -3.61 15.74 13.71
N PHE A 88 -2.72 14.75 13.69
CA PHE A 88 -1.97 14.36 12.48
C PHE A 88 -1.31 15.53 11.72
N LYS A 89 -0.89 16.60 12.43
CA LYS A 89 -0.28 17.81 11.84
C LYS A 89 -1.17 18.55 10.83
N GLY A 90 -2.48 18.36 10.89
CA GLY A 90 -3.47 19.01 10.04
C GLY A 90 -3.23 18.79 8.53
N LYS A 91 -2.93 19.87 7.79
CA LYS A 91 -2.65 19.77 6.33
C LYS A 91 -1.30 19.14 6.01
N ALA A 92 -0.36 19.09 6.95
CA ALA A 92 0.97 18.57 6.69
C ALA A 92 0.98 17.04 6.81
N MET A 93 1.26 16.35 5.70
CA MET A 93 1.29 14.88 5.68
C MET A 93 2.34 14.32 6.66
N THR A 94 1.93 13.35 7.48
CA THR A 94 2.79 12.61 8.39
C THR A 94 3.36 11.35 7.73
N ASN A 95 4.01 10.47 8.51
CA ASN A 95 4.38 9.16 8.00
C ASN A 95 3.15 8.28 7.72
N TYR A 96 2.07 8.46 8.48
CA TYR A 96 0.84 7.66 8.39
C TYR A 96 0.09 7.90 7.08
N GLY A 97 0.15 9.12 6.54
CA GLY A 97 -0.44 9.45 5.24
C GLY A 97 0.26 8.82 4.04
N ARG A 98 1.48 8.29 4.20
CA ARG A 98 2.25 7.69 3.10
C ARG A 98 1.67 6.34 2.69
N TRP A 99 1.54 6.15 1.37
CA TRP A 99 1.07 4.88 0.81
C TRP A 99 1.96 3.68 1.16
N THR A 100 3.27 3.87 1.28
CA THR A 100 4.21 2.81 1.69
C THR A 100 3.87 2.31 3.08
N TYR A 101 3.64 3.24 4.02
CA TYR A 101 3.23 2.90 5.38
C TYR A 101 1.93 2.08 5.36
N LYS A 102 0.92 2.50 4.59
CA LYS A 102 -0.38 1.80 4.51
C LYS A 102 -0.23 0.35 4.04
N PHE A 103 0.61 0.11 3.03
CA PHE A 103 0.90 -1.26 2.58
C PHE A 103 1.69 -2.07 3.61
N GLU A 104 2.69 -1.47 4.22
CA GLU A 104 3.48 -2.14 5.26
C GLU A 104 2.64 -2.49 6.49
N GLU A 105 1.77 -1.58 6.94
CA GLU A 105 0.92 -1.81 8.10
C GLU A 105 -0.12 -2.89 7.81
N ALA A 106 -0.77 -2.85 6.64
CA ALA A 106 -1.65 -3.93 6.21
C ALA A 106 -0.92 -5.30 6.15
N ALA A 107 0.36 -5.31 5.75
CA ALA A 107 1.20 -6.52 5.80
C ALA A 107 1.44 -6.99 7.25
N ARG A 108 1.75 -6.07 8.19
CA ARG A 108 1.94 -6.37 9.63
C ARG A 108 0.71 -7.03 10.23
N HIS A 109 -0.49 -6.57 9.84
CA HIS A 109 -1.76 -7.18 10.26
C HIS A 109 -2.12 -8.47 9.49
N GLY A 110 -1.31 -8.86 8.51
CA GLY A 110 -1.43 -10.12 7.77
C GLY A 110 -2.51 -10.12 6.70
N ALA A 111 -2.84 -8.96 6.13
CA ALA A 111 -3.74 -8.89 4.98
C ALA A 111 -3.16 -9.65 3.78
N ALA A 112 -4.04 -10.27 2.98
CA ALA A 112 -3.65 -10.93 1.74
C ALA A 112 -3.44 -9.93 0.58
N ALA A 113 -4.11 -8.78 0.66
CA ALA A 113 -3.99 -7.69 -0.28
C ALA A 113 -4.36 -6.36 0.37
N ALA A 114 -3.87 -5.25 -0.16
CA ALA A 114 -4.34 -3.92 0.21
C ALA A 114 -4.58 -3.05 -1.02
N ILE A 115 -5.67 -2.29 -0.98
CA ILE A 115 -6.08 -1.37 -2.04
C ILE A 115 -6.22 0.02 -1.46
N ILE A 116 -5.46 0.97 -1.98
CA ILE A 116 -5.57 2.38 -1.59
C ILE A 116 -6.57 3.10 -2.50
N VAL A 117 -7.48 3.85 -1.93
CA VAL A 117 -8.39 4.76 -2.64
C VAL A 117 -7.66 6.08 -2.86
N HIS A 118 -7.47 6.45 -4.12
CA HIS A 118 -6.90 7.72 -4.55
C HIS A 118 -7.98 8.79 -4.64
N GLU A 119 -7.72 9.91 -3.98
CA GLU A 119 -8.46 11.16 -4.11
C GLU A 119 -7.47 12.29 -4.38
N THR A 120 -7.72 13.12 -5.40
CA THR A 120 -6.75 14.12 -5.87
C THR A 120 -6.38 15.14 -4.79
N GLY A 121 -7.35 15.59 -3.98
CA GLY A 121 -7.11 16.55 -2.91
C GLY A 121 -6.18 15.97 -1.83
N PRO A 122 -6.59 14.90 -1.13
CA PRO A 122 -5.76 14.23 -0.13
C PRO A 122 -4.43 13.70 -0.68
N ALA A 123 -4.39 13.16 -1.90
CA ALA A 123 -3.13 12.66 -2.47
C ALA A 123 -2.15 13.79 -2.85
N ALA A 124 -2.63 15.03 -3.05
CA ALA A 124 -1.87 16.17 -3.57
C ALA A 124 -1.26 15.95 -4.98
N TYR A 125 -1.67 14.90 -5.69
CA TYR A 125 -1.31 14.61 -7.08
C TYR A 125 -2.45 13.91 -7.82
N GLY A 126 -2.52 14.13 -9.13
CA GLY A 126 -3.51 13.48 -9.99
C GLY A 126 -3.23 11.98 -10.20
N TRP A 127 -4.25 11.25 -10.68
CA TRP A 127 -4.19 9.81 -10.94
C TRP A 127 -3.05 9.40 -11.87
N ASP A 128 -2.61 10.28 -12.77
CA ASP A 128 -1.47 10.03 -13.66
C ASP A 128 -0.17 9.71 -12.92
N ALA A 129 0.06 10.35 -11.78
CA ALA A 129 1.22 10.05 -10.96
C ALA A 129 1.17 8.61 -10.42
N VAL A 130 -0.02 8.14 -10.01
CA VAL A 130 -0.24 6.75 -9.58
C VAL A 130 -0.03 5.79 -10.75
N ARG A 131 -0.69 6.04 -11.88
CA ARG A 131 -0.58 5.18 -13.09
C ARG A 131 0.86 5.03 -13.56
N ASN A 132 1.59 6.13 -13.65
CA ASN A 132 2.95 6.12 -14.19
C ASN A 132 3.95 5.48 -13.23
N SER A 133 3.74 5.60 -11.91
CA SER A 133 4.63 5.01 -10.89
C SER A 133 4.31 3.57 -10.52
N ASN A 134 3.08 3.13 -10.80
CA ASN A 134 2.58 1.78 -10.51
C ASN A 134 2.37 0.91 -11.77
N SER A 135 2.85 1.35 -12.93
CA SER A 135 2.90 0.52 -14.15
C SER A 135 4.29 -0.09 -14.35
N GLY A 136 4.34 -1.23 -15.05
CA GLY A 136 5.58 -1.89 -15.42
C GLY A 136 6.12 -2.86 -14.38
N THR A 137 7.32 -3.39 -14.63
CA THR A 137 7.97 -4.35 -13.72
C THR A 137 8.72 -3.60 -12.62
N ARG A 138 8.49 -3.96 -11.36
CA ARG A 138 9.34 -3.52 -10.23
C ARG A 138 10.29 -4.65 -9.83
N SER A 139 11.36 -4.29 -9.14
CA SER A 139 12.29 -5.25 -8.58
C SER A 139 12.64 -4.80 -7.17
N TRP A 140 12.68 -5.77 -6.27
CA TRP A 140 13.03 -5.55 -4.87
C TRP A 140 14.35 -6.25 -4.59
N LEU A 141 15.06 -5.74 -3.59
CA LEU A 141 16.18 -6.48 -3.02
C LEU A 141 15.60 -7.65 -2.23
N ASP A 142 16.23 -8.81 -2.33
CA ASP A 142 15.86 -9.97 -1.52
C ASP A 142 16.27 -9.67 -0.06
N ALA A 143 15.29 -9.46 0.82
CA ALA A 143 15.52 -9.44 2.26
C ALA A 143 15.82 -10.86 2.78
N PRO A 144 16.40 -11.02 3.99
CA PRO A 144 16.73 -12.34 4.55
C PRO A 144 15.54 -13.31 4.63
N ASP A 145 14.33 -12.79 4.85
CA ASP A 145 13.07 -13.55 4.88
C ASP A 145 12.49 -13.82 3.49
N ARG A 146 13.18 -13.39 2.42
CA ARG A 146 12.72 -13.38 1.03
C ARG A 146 11.48 -12.52 0.80
N ASN A 147 11.40 -11.38 1.49
CA ASN A 147 10.30 -10.41 1.38
C ASN A 147 8.94 -11.01 1.74
N GLN A 148 8.90 -11.99 2.66
CA GLN A 148 7.66 -12.62 3.13
C GLN A 148 6.83 -11.67 4.00
N GLY A 149 7.44 -10.64 4.58
CA GLY A 149 6.75 -9.57 5.26
C GLY A 149 6.05 -8.53 4.35
N MET A 150 6.15 -8.65 3.03
CA MET A 150 5.47 -7.74 2.09
C MET A 150 4.07 -8.26 1.71
N LEU A 151 3.16 -7.35 1.36
CA LEU A 151 1.84 -7.73 0.85
C LEU A 151 1.95 -8.47 -0.48
N PRO A 152 1.32 -9.65 -0.63
CA PRO A 152 1.30 -10.37 -1.91
C PRO A 152 0.72 -9.54 -3.06
N VAL A 153 -0.28 -8.71 -2.76
CA VAL A 153 -0.96 -7.84 -3.71
C VAL A 153 -1.13 -6.45 -3.11
N GLU A 154 -0.67 -5.43 -3.82
CA GLU A 154 -0.88 -4.02 -3.51
C GLU A 154 -1.63 -3.37 -4.65
N GLY A 155 -2.59 -2.50 -4.37
CA GLY A 155 -3.32 -1.84 -5.42
C GLY A 155 -3.71 -0.42 -5.07
N TRP A 156 -4.13 0.28 -6.11
CA TRP A 156 -4.73 1.59 -6.05
C TRP A 156 -6.02 1.57 -6.86
N ILE A 157 -7.01 2.36 -6.44
CA ILE A 157 -8.20 2.67 -7.23
C ILE A 157 -8.51 4.16 -7.19
N THR A 158 -9.33 4.67 -8.10
CA THR A 158 -9.79 6.07 -8.10
C THR A 158 -11.30 6.15 -8.42
N LEU A 159 -12.02 7.08 -7.79
CA LEU A 159 -13.49 7.22 -7.86
C LEU A 159 -13.99 8.08 -9.02
#